data_AF-A0A8T5XP60-F1
#
_entry.id   AF-A0A8T5XP60-F1
#
_cell.length_a   1.000
_cell.length_b   1.000
_cell.length_c   1.000
_cell.angle_alpha   90.00
_cell.angle_beta   90.00
_cell.angle_gamma   90.00
#
_symmetry.space_group_name_H-M   'P 1'
#
loop_
_entity.id
_entity.type
_entity.pdbx_description
1 polymer ?
#
loop_
_entity_poly.entity_id
_entity_poly.type
_entity_poly.pdbx_seq_one_letter_code
_entity_poly.pdbx_strand_id
1 'polypeptide(L)'
;MNNLNQFIKYIKLDDEKRILVSLQNKYAPYLKEKQSRVMIKNGIKEILKEDFKLLEIGKNVCRITVKEGTEEENIKKIENELVKGLQMAMEFLANYQKNEN
;
A
#
# COMPACT_ATOMS: atom_id res chain seq x y z
N MET A 1 12.14 4.30 -14.38
CA MET A 1 11.24 5.19 -13.61
C MET A 1 10.65 4.37 -12.48
N ASN A 2 10.56 4.91 -11.26
CA ASN A 2 10.01 4.18 -10.11
C ASN A 2 8.53 3.88 -10.37
N ASN A 3 8.19 2.62 -10.69
CA ASN A 3 6.82 2.20 -11.02
C ASN A 3 5.83 2.49 -9.88
N LEU A 4 6.34 2.60 -8.65
CA LEU A 4 5.58 3.01 -7.47
C LEU A 4 4.88 4.36 -7.66
N ASN A 5 5.55 5.35 -8.26
CA ASN A 5 5.03 6.72 -8.39
C ASN A 5 3.83 6.81 -9.36
N GLN A 6 3.63 5.78 -10.19
CA GLN A 6 2.46 5.70 -11.08
C GLN A 6 1.17 5.43 -10.30
N PHE A 7 1.27 4.77 -9.14
CA PHE A 7 0.14 4.37 -8.28
C PHE A 7 0.07 5.18 -6.99
N ILE A 8 1.23 5.46 -6.41
CA ILE A 8 1.41 6.13 -5.13
C ILE A 8 1.81 7.58 -5.39
N LYS A 9 1.11 8.52 -4.75
CA LYS A 9 1.44 9.94 -4.77
C LYS A 9 2.54 10.28 -3.76
N TYR A 10 2.46 9.72 -2.56
CA TYR A 10 3.50 9.83 -1.54
C TYR A 10 3.33 8.77 -0.46
N ILE A 11 4.43 8.47 0.23
CA ILE A 11 4.45 7.76 1.51
C ILE A 11 5.24 8.63 2.48
N LYS A 12 4.69 8.90 3.66
CA LYS A 12 5.35 9.73 4.69
C LYS A 12 4.75 9.49 6.07
N LEU A 13 5.41 9.98 7.10
CA LEU A 13 4.81 10.14 8.42
C LEU A 13 4.01 11.45 8.50
N ASP A 14 2.92 11.45 9.27
CA ASP A 14 2.26 12.68 9.71
C ASP A 14 2.79 13.15 11.07
N ASP A 15 2.25 14.26 11.58
CA ASP A 15 2.67 14.87 12.84
C ASP A 15 2.44 13.95 14.07
N GLU A 16 1.54 12.97 13.94
CA GLU A 16 1.26 11.95 14.96
C GLU A 16 2.07 10.66 14.73
N LYS A 17 3.09 10.73 13.85
CA LYS A 17 3.92 9.60 13.41
C LYS A 17 3.13 8.43 12.79
N ARG A 18 1.95 8.69 12.23
CA ARG A 18 1.22 7.67 11.45
C ARG A 18 1.74 7.62 10.03
N ILE A 19 1.80 6.43 9.47
CA ILE A 19 2.22 6.23 8.09
C ILE A 19 1.05 6.59 7.17
N LEU A 20 1.27 7.57 6.30
CA LEU A 20 0.34 7.98 5.26
C LEU A 20 0.74 7.38 3.92
N VAL A 21 -0.14 6.60 3.31
CA VAL A 21 0.02 6.10 1.94
C VAL A 21 -1.04 6.76 1.09
N SER A 22 -0.65 7.72 0.24
CA SER A 22 -1.55 8.39 -0.69
C SER A 22 -1.48 7.75 -2.05
N LEU A 23 -2.62 7.42 -2.63
CA LEU A 23 -2.73 6.99 -4.02
C LEU A 23 -2.85 8.19 -4.96
N GLN A 24 -2.50 7.98 -6.23
CA GLN A 24 -2.88 8.89 -7.31
C GLN A 24 -4.41 8.95 -7.41
N ASN A 25 -4.96 10.12 -7.73
CA ASN A 25 -6.40 10.37 -7.71
C ASN A 25 -7.21 9.39 -8.59
N LYS A 26 -6.64 8.94 -9.71
CA LYS A 26 -7.26 7.96 -10.61
C LYS A 26 -7.54 6.60 -9.95
N TYR A 27 -6.84 6.27 -8.86
CA TYR A 27 -7.05 5.02 -8.10
C TYR A 27 -7.90 5.20 -6.84
N ALA A 28 -8.38 6.41 -6.53
CA ALA A 28 -9.28 6.64 -5.41
C ALA A 28 -10.56 5.76 -5.43
N PRO A 29 -11.17 5.43 -6.59
CA PRO A 29 -12.32 4.53 -6.64
C PRO A 29 -12.05 3.14 -6.01
N TYR A 30 -10.85 2.58 -6.18
CA TYR A 30 -10.49 1.28 -5.60
C TYR A 30 -10.51 1.29 -4.07
N LEU A 31 -10.26 2.44 -3.43
CA LEU A 31 -10.36 2.57 -1.97
C LEU A 31 -11.80 2.69 -1.47
N LYS A 32 -12.80 2.83 -2.35
CA LYS A 32 -14.22 2.83 -1.96
C LYS A 32 -14.83 1.43 -1.96
N GLU A 33 -14.29 0.53 -2.76
CA GLU A 33 -14.80 -0.83 -2.88
C GLU A 33 -14.57 -1.62 -1.59
N LYS A 34 -15.63 -2.27 -1.10
CA LYS A 34 -15.60 -3.03 0.16
C LYS A 34 -14.56 -4.15 0.12
N GLN A 35 -14.48 -4.89 -1.00
CA GLN A 35 -13.53 -5.99 -1.17
C GLN A 35 -12.08 -5.49 -1.15
N SER A 36 -11.78 -4.43 -1.88
CA SER A 36 -10.47 -3.78 -1.91
C SER A 36 -10.06 -3.27 -0.52
N ARG A 37 -10.98 -2.68 0.25
CA ARG A 37 -10.72 -2.27 1.64
C ARG A 37 -10.34 -3.45 2.54
N VAL A 38 -11.03 -4.58 2.40
CA VAL A 38 -10.72 -5.81 3.17
C VAL A 38 -9.34 -6.35 2.78
N MET A 39 -9.05 -6.41 1.48
CA MET A 39 -7.75 -6.86 0.98
C MET A 39 -6.60 -5.97 1.47
N ILE A 40 -6.75 -4.65 1.39
CA ILE A 40 -5.75 -3.69 1.88
C ILE A 40 -5.53 -3.86 3.38
N LYS A 41 -6.62 -3.99 4.15
CA LYS A 41 -6.52 -4.18 5.60
C LYS A 41 -5.77 -5.46 5.96
N ASN A 42 -6.08 -6.57 5.27
CA ASN A 42 -5.41 -7.85 5.52
C ASN A 42 -3.94 -7.77 5.09
N GLY A 43 -3.65 -7.22 3.91
CA GLY A 43 -2.27 -7.05 3.45
C GLY A 43 -1.43 -6.21 4.41
N ILE A 44 -1.96 -5.07 4.88
CA ILE A 44 -1.24 -4.22 5.85
C ILE A 44 -1.00 -4.95 7.18
N LYS A 45 -1.99 -5.73 7.65
CA LYS A 45 -1.81 -6.56 8.85
C LYS A 45 -0.72 -7.62 8.68
N GLU A 46 -0.68 -8.29 7.54
CA GLU A 46 0.34 -9.31 7.26
C GLU A 46 1.75 -8.71 7.15
N ILE A 47 1.87 -7.51 6.56
CA ILE A 47 3.15 -6.81 6.40
C ILE A 47 3.70 -6.34 7.76
N LEU A 48 2.84 -5.75 8.60
CA LEU A 48 3.24 -5.08 9.83
C LEU A 48 3.16 -5.97 11.07
N LYS A 49 2.42 -7.08 10.99
CA LYS A 49 2.27 -8.08 12.05
C LYS A 49 1.92 -7.44 13.40
N GLU A 50 2.71 -7.71 14.43
CA GLU A 50 2.55 -7.18 15.80
C GLU A 50 2.71 -5.65 15.92
N ASP A 51 3.33 -5.00 14.94
CA ASP A 51 3.45 -3.54 14.94
C ASP A 51 2.14 -2.86 14.51
N PHE A 52 1.22 -3.57 13.87
CA PHE A 52 -0.04 -3.01 13.40
C PHE A 52 -0.98 -2.65 14.57
N LYS A 53 -1.41 -1.39 14.64
CA LYS A 53 -2.47 -0.95 15.58
C LYS A 53 -3.79 -0.65 14.88
N LEU A 54 -3.75 0.21 13.87
CA LEU A 54 -4.96 0.72 13.22
C LEU A 54 -4.71 1.03 11.74
N LEU A 55 -5.75 0.85 10.94
CA LEU A 55 -5.83 1.30 9.56
C LEU A 55 -7.10 2.11 9.35
N GLU A 56 -6.95 3.32 8.84
CA GLU A 56 -8.03 4.18 8.41
C GLU A 56 -7.91 4.42 6.90
N ILE A 57 -8.98 4.11 6.15
CA ILE A 57 -9.02 4.29 4.70
C ILE A 57 -9.90 5.49 4.36
N GLY A 58 -9.26 6.58 3.96
CA GLY A 58 -9.90 7.80 3.46
C GLY A 58 -10.28 7.72 1.98
N LYS A 59 -10.46 8.88 1.35
CA LYS A 59 -10.84 8.99 -0.07
C LYS A 59 -9.75 8.50 -1.02
N ASN A 60 -8.50 8.92 -0.77
CA ASN A 60 -7.33 8.60 -1.58
C ASN A 60 -6.08 8.35 -0.71
N VAL A 61 -6.23 8.29 0.61
CA VAL A 61 -5.13 8.11 1.56
C VAL A 61 -5.49 7.02 2.56
N CYS A 62 -4.53 6.16 2.85
CA CYS A 62 -4.57 5.23 3.97
C CYS A 62 -3.71 5.80 5.09
N ARG A 63 -4.24 5.84 6.32
CA ARG A 63 -3.48 6.16 7.52
C ARG A 63 -3.28 4.90 8.33
N ILE A 64 -2.04 4.63 8.69
CA ILE A 64 -1.65 3.41 9.37
C ILE A 64 -0.97 3.82 10.67
N THR A 65 -1.58 3.44 11.78
CA THR A 65 -0.99 3.59 13.10
C THR A 65 -0.23 2.31 13.43
N VAL A 66 1.03 2.47 13.79
CA VAL A 66 1.89 1.36 14.21
C VAL A 66 2.33 1.52 15.66
N LYS A 67 3.05 0.52 16.18
CA LYS A 67 3.72 0.59 17.48
C LYS A 67 4.68 1.78 17.52
N GLU A 68 4.71 2.44 18.68
CA GLU A 68 5.57 3.62 18.84
C GLU A 68 7.04 3.21 18.79
N GLY A 69 7.85 3.99 18.09
CA GLY A 69 9.27 3.72 17.88
C GLY A 69 9.58 2.77 16.72
N THR A 70 8.57 2.25 16.02
CA THR A 70 8.74 1.35 14.86
C THR A 70 8.32 1.98 13.53
N GLU A 71 8.02 3.29 13.52
CA GLU A 71 7.39 3.97 12.39
C GLU A 71 8.29 4.01 11.15
N GLU A 72 9.56 4.35 11.33
CA GLU A 72 10.59 4.42 10.28
C GLU A 72 11.00 3.05 9.73
N GLU A 73 10.84 1.98 10.52
CA GLU A 73 11.06 0.62 10.01
C GLU A 73 9.85 0.16 9.20
N ASN A 74 8.65 0.46 9.69
CA ASN A 74 7.41 0.03 9.09
C ASN A 74 7.07 0.78 7.79
N ILE A 75 7.49 2.04 7.64
CA ILE A 75 7.39 2.75 6.35
C ILE A 75 8.20 2.03 5.25
N LYS A 76 9.41 1.55 5.58
CA LYS A 76 10.27 0.80 4.65
C LYS A 76 9.68 -0.57 4.32
N LYS A 77 9.07 -1.26 5.30
CA LYS A 77 8.36 -2.53 5.04
C LYS A 77 7.22 -2.33 4.05
N ILE A 78 6.41 -1.30 4.25
CA ILE A 78 5.30 -0.96 3.34
C ILE A 78 5.82 -0.63 1.95
N GLU A 79 6.83 0.23 1.84
CA GLU A 79 7.44 0.58 0.54
C GLU A 79 7.97 -0.64 -0.20
N ASN A 80 8.72 -1.51 0.48
CA ASN A 80 9.29 -2.72 -0.10
C ASN A 80 8.21 -3.68 -0.59
N GLU A 81 7.17 -3.92 0.20
CA GLU A 81 6.08 -4.83 -0.17
C GLU A 81 5.20 -4.27 -1.29
N LEU A 82 4.99 -2.95 -1.35
CA LEU A 82 4.34 -2.32 -2.50
C LEU A 82 5.17 -2.47 -3.78
N VAL A 83 6.49 -2.30 -3.71
CA VAL A 83 7.37 -2.51 -4.88
C VAL A 83 7.33 -3.96 -5.35
N LYS A 84 7.44 -4.94 -4.44
CA LYS A 84 7.35 -6.36 -4.77
C LYS A 84 6.00 -6.73 -5.36
N GLY A 85 4.90 -6.29 -4.75
CA GLY A 85 3.56 -6.55 -5.24
C GLY A 85 3.33 -6.01 -6.65
N LEU A 86 3.88 -4.84 -6.96
CA LEU A 86 3.85 -4.29 -8.32
C LEU A 86 4.70 -5.09 -9.31
N GLN A 87 5.91 -5.52 -8.92
CA GLN A 87 6.75 -6.39 -9.75
C GLN A 87 6.03 -7.68 -10.12
N MET A 88 5.45 -8.37 -9.13
CA MET A 88 4.69 -9.60 -9.34
C MET A 88 3.47 -9.38 -10.24
N ALA A 89 2.74 -8.27 -10.06
CA ALA A 89 1.59 -7.94 -10.91
C ALA A 89 2.00 -7.70 -12.36
N MET A 90 3.12 -7.02 -12.61
CA MET A 90 3.65 -6.81 -13.96
C MET A 90 4.11 -8.12 -14.61
N GLU A 91 4.82 -8.97 -13.86
CA GLU A 91 5.25 -10.30 -14.34
C GLU A 91 4.04 -11.18 -14.69
N PHE A 92 3.01 -11.17 -13.86
CA PHE A 92 1.76 -11.88 -14.12
C PHE A 92 1.10 -11.40 -15.42
N LEU A 93 0.95 -10.08 -15.62
CA LEU A 93 0.37 -9.52 -16.84
C LEU A 93 1.20 -9.84 -18.09
N ALA A 94 2.53 -9.76 -18.00
CA ALA A 94 3.42 -10.08 -19.10
C ALA A 94 3.33 -11.57 -19.50
N ASN A 95 3.20 -12.47 -18.52
CA ASN A 95 3.02 -13.90 -18.77
C ASN A 95 1.61 -14.23 -19.29
N TYR A 96 0.57 -13.55 -18.79
CA TYR A 96 -0.80 -13.71 -19.28
C TYR A 96 -0.90 -13.33 -20.76
N GLN A 97 -0.34 -12.18 -21.16
CA GLN A 97 -0.30 -11.74 -22.56
C GLN A 97 0.53 -12.65 -23.49
N LYS A 98 1.55 -13.33 -22.96
CA LYS A 98 2.33 -14.33 -23.71
C LYS A 98 1.57 -15.63 -23.95
N ASN A 99 0.64 -16.00 -23.08
CA ASN A 99 -0.12 -17.24 -23.18
C ASN A 99 -1.43 -17.09 -23.99
N GLU A 100 -1.84 -15.86 -24.31
CA GLU A 100 -2.97 -15.56 -25.21
C GLU A 100 -2.54 -15.32 -26.68
N ASN A 101 -1.26 -15.53 -27.00
CA ASN A 101 -0.70 -15.54 -28.38
C ASN A 101 -0.11 -16.92 -28.71
#